data_AF-A0A2V1JSG6-F1
#
_entry.id   AF-A0A2V1JSG6-F1
#
_cell.length_a   1.000
_cell.length_b   1.000
_cell.length_c   1.000
_cell.angle_alpha   90.00
_cell.angle_beta   90.00
_cell.angle_gamma   90.00
#
_symmetry.space_group_name_H-M   'P 1'
#
loop_
_entity.id
_entity.type
_entity.pdbx_description
1 polymer ?
#
loop_
_entity_poly.entity_id
_entity_poly.type
_entity_poly.pdbx_seq_one_letter_code
_entity_poly.pdbx_strand_id
1 'polypeptide(L)'
;MNRWKKIAALALATGAVLTGAMAPVSANAATETKVLEGVCKDPQTNQWHLYVNGKIDRTANTISKYENGWWKITNGDVDFDYTGVAKNENGWWFVRDGKVDFTANTVAKNENGWWLIREGKVDFTANTVAKNENGWWLIREGKVDFTANT
;
A
#
# COMPACT_ATOMS: atom_id res chain seq x y z
N MET A 1 15.05 -11.93 21.99
CA MET A 1 13.80 -12.71 22.04
C MET A 1 13.01 -12.30 20.79
N ASN A 2 12.71 -13.11 19.78
CA ASN A 2 12.43 -14.55 19.69
C ASN A 2 12.98 -15.20 18.41
N ARG A 3 13.15 -16.52 18.52
CA ARG A 3 13.87 -17.46 17.65
C ARG A 3 12.98 -17.88 16.47
N TRP A 4 13.49 -17.82 15.24
CA TRP A 4 12.82 -18.39 14.07
C TRP A 4 13.19 -19.87 13.90
N LYS A 5 12.21 -20.77 14.02
CA LYS A 5 12.33 -22.17 13.60
C LYS A 5 11.90 -22.27 12.13
N LYS A 6 12.82 -22.71 11.27
CA LYS A 6 12.53 -23.18 9.91
C LYS A 6 11.71 -24.47 10.00
N ILE A 7 10.61 -24.59 9.24
CA ILE A 7 10.01 -25.90 8.94
C ILE A 7 9.64 -25.91 7.45
N ALA A 8 10.34 -26.75 6.70
CA ALA A 8 9.99 -27.18 5.35
C ALA A 8 9.48 -28.62 5.45
N ALA A 9 8.32 -28.91 4.85
CA ALA A 9 7.84 -30.28 4.67
C ALA A 9 7.58 -30.49 3.18
N LEU A 10 8.30 -31.43 2.58
CA LEU A 10 8.04 -31.96 1.25
C LEU A 10 7.84 -33.47 1.41
N ALA A 11 6.63 -33.94 1.11
CA ALA A 11 6.29 -35.36 1.15
C ALA A 11 6.46 -35.98 -0.24
N LEU A 12 7.21 -37.07 -0.32
CA LEU A 12 7.11 -38.06 -1.41
C LEU A 12 6.95 -39.43 -0.74
N ALA A 13 5.83 -40.08 -0.98
CA ALA A 13 5.56 -41.42 -0.49
C ALA A 13 5.50 -42.39 -1.67
N THR A 14 6.32 -43.44 -1.63
CA THR A 14 6.03 -44.70 -2.33
C THR A 14 6.55 -45.90 -1.52
N GLY A 15 5.61 -46.71 -1.03
CA GLY A 15 5.72 -48.17 -0.95
C GLY A 15 6.31 -48.81 0.31
N ALA A 16 5.45 -49.33 1.20
CA ALA A 16 5.66 -50.60 1.91
C ALA A 16 4.35 -51.11 2.53
N VAL A 17 4.05 -52.39 2.34
CA VAL A 17 2.92 -53.13 2.94
C VAL A 17 3.30 -53.55 4.36
N LEU A 18 2.47 -53.24 5.36
CA LEU A 18 2.52 -53.87 6.69
C LEU A 18 1.12 -54.18 7.21
N THR A 19 0.90 -55.45 7.55
CA THR A 19 -0.24 -55.98 8.28
C THR A 19 -0.18 -55.56 9.75
N GLY A 20 -1.29 -55.05 10.31
CA GLY A 20 -1.44 -54.80 11.75
C GLY A 20 -2.33 -53.60 12.03
N ALA A 21 -3.55 -53.85 12.51
CA ALA A 21 -4.50 -52.81 12.90
C ALA A 21 -4.00 -52.04 14.14
N MET A 22 -3.76 -50.74 13.98
CA MET A 22 -3.81 -49.74 15.04
C MET A 22 -4.44 -48.48 14.43
N ALA A 23 -5.47 -47.95 15.10
CA ALA A 23 -6.29 -46.84 14.63
C ALA A 23 -5.45 -45.61 14.21
N PRO A 24 -5.85 -44.82 13.20
CA PRO A 24 -5.28 -43.50 13.05
C PRO A 24 -5.79 -42.65 14.22
N VAL A 25 -4.91 -42.34 15.17
CA VAL A 25 -5.08 -41.18 16.04
C VAL A 25 -5.14 -39.98 15.12
N SER A 26 -6.33 -39.38 14.97
CA SER A 26 -6.50 -38.17 14.18
C SER A 26 -5.64 -37.08 14.82
N ALA A 27 -4.48 -36.80 14.23
CA ALA A 27 -3.71 -35.63 14.56
C ALA A 27 -4.51 -34.43 14.07
N ASN A 28 -5.34 -33.87 14.96
CA ASN A 28 -5.92 -32.55 14.74
C ASN A 28 -4.79 -31.54 14.97
N ALA A 29 -3.91 -31.41 14.00
CA ALA A 29 -2.89 -30.39 13.97
C ALA A 29 -3.62 -29.05 13.82
N ALA A 30 -3.86 -28.38 14.95
CA ALA A 30 -4.37 -27.03 14.96
C ALA A 30 -3.34 -26.13 14.24
N THR A 31 -3.62 -25.83 12.98
CA THR A 31 -2.87 -24.86 12.20
C THR A 31 -3.16 -23.48 12.78
N GLU A 32 -2.20 -22.92 13.53
CA GLU A 32 -2.21 -21.50 13.86
C GLU A 32 -2.24 -20.71 12.55
N THR A 33 -3.42 -20.23 12.18
CA THR A 33 -3.59 -19.47 10.96
C THR A 33 -3.07 -18.07 11.25
N LYS A 34 -1.93 -17.70 10.65
CA LYS A 34 -1.41 -16.34 10.74
C LYS A 34 -2.48 -15.39 10.18
N VAL A 35 -3.04 -14.55 11.03
CA VAL A 35 -3.96 -13.48 10.61
C VAL A 35 -3.14 -12.44 9.84
N LEU A 36 -3.51 -12.21 8.58
CA LEU A 36 -2.88 -11.18 7.76
C LEU A 36 -3.35 -9.79 8.20
N GLU A 37 -2.40 -8.86 8.31
CA GLU A 37 -2.62 -7.48 8.70
C GLU A 37 -1.74 -6.56 7.86
N GLY A 38 -2.27 -5.40 7.48
CA GLY A 38 -1.57 -4.42 6.66
C GLY A 38 -1.41 -4.88 5.20
N VAL A 39 -0.49 -4.24 4.48
CA VAL A 39 -0.24 -4.57 3.07
C VAL A 39 0.48 -5.92 2.97
N CYS A 40 -0.13 -6.89 2.29
CA CYS A 40 0.41 -8.23 2.09
C CYS A 40 0.26 -8.67 0.63
N LYS A 41 1.20 -9.48 0.15
CA LYS A 41 1.09 -10.15 -1.14
C LYS A 41 0.29 -11.45 -1.00
N ASP A 42 -0.75 -11.61 -1.80
CA ASP A 42 -1.47 -12.87 -1.93
C ASP A 42 -0.61 -13.85 -2.77
N PRO A 43 -0.22 -15.02 -2.20
CA PRO A 43 0.60 -15.99 -2.90
C PRO A 43 -0.11 -16.71 -4.05
N GLN A 44 -1.45 -16.71 -4.09
CA GLN A 44 -2.21 -17.36 -5.16
C GLN A 44 -2.33 -16.48 -6.40
N THR A 45 -2.63 -15.20 -6.19
CA THR A 45 -2.89 -14.24 -7.27
C THR A 45 -1.67 -13.38 -7.61
N ASN A 46 -0.65 -13.37 -6.75
CA ASN A 46 0.52 -12.51 -6.84
C ASN A 46 0.19 -11.01 -6.75
N GLN A 47 -1.02 -10.67 -6.30
CA GLN A 47 -1.50 -9.30 -6.09
C GLN A 47 -1.21 -8.83 -4.66
N TRP A 48 -1.20 -7.50 -4.47
CA TRP A 48 -0.96 -6.89 -3.16
C TRP A 48 -2.24 -6.22 -2.65
N HIS A 49 -2.59 -6.52 -1.40
CA HIS A 49 -3.83 -6.04 -0.78
C HIS A 49 -3.58 -5.53 0.63
N LEU A 50 -4.44 -4.61 1.09
CA LEU A 50 -4.53 -4.21 2.48
C LEU A 50 -5.45 -5.18 3.24
N TYR A 51 -4.90 -5.91 4.19
CA TYR A 51 -5.65 -6.81 5.07
C TYR A 51 -5.94 -6.16 6.43
N VAL A 52 -7.15 -6.39 6.93
CA VAL A 52 -7.60 -6.05 8.28
C VAL A 52 -8.34 -7.26 8.85
N ASN A 53 -7.89 -7.77 9.99
CA ASN A 53 -8.41 -8.99 10.62
C ASN A 53 -8.47 -10.19 9.66
N GLY A 54 -7.43 -10.36 8.85
CA GLY A 54 -7.30 -11.48 7.90
C GLY A 54 -8.19 -11.38 6.66
N LYS A 55 -8.91 -10.27 6.44
CA LYS A 55 -9.72 -10.03 5.23
C LYS A 55 -9.21 -8.80 4.48
N ILE A 56 -9.33 -8.80 3.16
CA ILE A 56 -9.03 -7.61 2.36
C ILE A 56 -10.05 -6.52 2.71
N ASP A 57 -9.57 -5.34 3.10
CA ASP A 57 -10.42 -4.17 3.30
C ASP A 57 -10.72 -3.51 1.95
N ARG A 58 -11.78 -3.98 1.29
CA ARG A 58 -12.24 -3.47 -0.01
C ARG A 58 -12.76 -2.03 0.02
N THR A 59 -12.90 -1.43 1.21
CA THR A 59 -13.35 -0.04 1.35
C THR A 59 -12.17 0.94 1.44
N ALA A 60 -10.95 0.43 1.64
CA ALA A 60 -9.77 1.24 1.84
C ALA A 60 -9.38 2.03 0.58
N ASN A 61 -9.33 3.36 0.75
CA ASN A 61 -8.84 4.32 -0.23
C ASN A 61 -7.89 5.31 0.48
N THR A 62 -6.66 4.85 0.76
CA THR A 62 -5.69 5.54 1.63
C THR A 62 -4.26 5.32 1.13
N ILE A 63 -3.26 5.81 1.88
CA ILE A 63 -1.86 5.41 1.75
C ILE A 63 -1.49 4.57 2.97
N SER A 64 -0.92 3.38 2.75
CA SER A 64 -0.53 2.46 3.82
C SER A 64 0.95 2.09 3.75
N LYS A 65 1.55 1.81 4.90
CA LYS A 65 2.97 1.46 5.02
C LYS A 65 3.20 0.00 4.65
N TYR A 66 4.22 -0.25 3.83
CA TYR A 66 4.75 -1.59 3.57
C TYR A 66 6.28 -1.51 3.47
N GLU A 67 6.98 -2.33 4.25
CA GLU A 67 8.44 -2.29 4.40
C GLU A 67 8.95 -0.85 4.64
N ASN A 68 9.82 -0.37 3.75
CA ASN A 68 10.45 0.96 3.79
C ASN A 68 9.71 1.99 2.92
N GLY A 69 8.45 1.72 2.56
CA GLY A 69 7.67 2.57 1.66
C GLY A 69 6.24 2.80 2.15
N TRP A 70 5.59 3.75 1.51
CA TRP A 70 4.18 4.07 1.68
C TRP A 70 3.52 3.97 0.31
N TRP A 71 2.43 3.22 0.22
CA TRP A 71 1.84 2.81 -1.04
C TRP A 71 0.37 3.22 -1.11
N LYS A 72 -0.06 3.67 -2.29
CA LYS A 72 -1.45 3.98 -2.58
C LYS A 72 -2.27 2.69 -2.53
N ILE A 73 -3.34 2.73 -1.75
CA ILE A 73 -4.37 1.70 -1.71
C ILE A 73 -5.63 2.26 -2.36
N THR A 74 -6.17 1.54 -3.34
CA THR A 74 -7.42 1.86 -4.04
C THR A 74 -8.32 0.63 -3.96
N ASN A 75 -9.49 0.77 -3.33
CA ASN A 75 -10.45 -0.33 -3.10
C ASN A 75 -9.82 -1.60 -2.48
N GLY A 76 -8.88 -1.40 -1.55
CA GLY A 76 -8.17 -2.48 -0.86
C GLY A 76 -6.96 -3.06 -1.58
N ASP A 77 -6.70 -2.67 -2.83
CA ASP A 77 -5.58 -3.16 -3.64
C ASP A 77 -4.46 -2.12 -3.67
N VAL A 78 -3.19 -2.56 -3.75
CA VAL A 78 -2.08 -1.64 -4.03
C VAL A 78 -2.17 -1.17 -5.48
N ASP A 79 -2.26 0.14 -5.65
CA ASP A 79 -2.45 0.80 -6.94
C ASP A 79 -1.08 1.28 -7.45
N PHE A 80 -0.40 0.42 -8.20
CA PHE A 80 0.94 0.67 -8.73
C PHE A 80 0.95 1.70 -9.87
N ASP A 81 -0.19 1.96 -10.50
CA ASP A 81 -0.30 2.87 -11.64
C ASP A 81 -0.67 4.30 -11.20
N TYR A 82 -1.01 4.49 -9.92
CA TYR A 82 -1.40 5.80 -9.42
C TYR A 82 -0.22 6.77 -9.34
N THR A 83 -0.33 7.87 -10.08
CA THR A 83 0.53 9.06 -9.92
C THR A 83 -0.36 10.29 -9.69
N GLY A 84 -0.19 10.95 -8.55
CA GLY A 84 -1.05 12.05 -8.13
C GLY A 84 -0.95 12.35 -6.63
N VAL A 85 -1.95 13.05 -6.10
CA VAL A 85 -1.99 13.44 -4.68
C VAL A 85 -3.02 12.61 -3.91
N ALA A 86 -2.56 11.80 -2.96
CA ALA A 86 -3.42 10.97 -2.11
C ALA A 86 -3.22 11.28 -0.62
N LYS A 87 -4.20 10.90 0.21
CA LYS A 87 -4.17 11.16 1.66
C LYS A 87 -4.03 9.90 2.50
N ASN A 88 -3.47 10.08 3.69
CA ASN A 88 -3.67 9.23 4.85
C ASN A 88 -3.90 10.11 6.10
N GLU A 89 -3.86 9.51 7.28
CA GLU A 89 -4.02 10.21 8.56
C GLU A 89 -2.93 11.28 8.82
N ASN A 90 -1.78 11.18 8.16
CA ASN A 90 -0.64 12.08 8.37
C ASN A 90 -0.63 13.29 7.40
N GLY A 91 -1.55 13.31 6.44
CA GLY A 91 -1.75 14.40 5.48
C GLY A 91 -1.89 13.94 4.04
N TRP A 92 -1.62 14.86 3.13
CA TRP A 92 -1.69 14.64 1.68
C TRP A 92 -0.29 14.58 1.09
N TRP A 93 -0.05 13.58 0.27
CA TRP A 93 1.27 13.22 -0.23
C TRP A 93 1.24 13.04 -1.74
N PHE A 94 2.34 13.39 -2.38
CA PHE A 94 2.58 13.05 -3.76
C PHE A 94 3.00 11.59 -3.87
N VAL A 95 2.30 10.88 -4.73
CA VAL A 95 2.53 9.48 -5.07
C VAL A 95 2.99 9.42 -6.53
N ARG A 96 4.05 8.68 -6.79
CA ARG A 96 4.54 8.34 -8.14
C ARG A 96 4.63 6.82 -8.24
N ASP A 97 4.03 6.27 -9.29
CA ASP A 97 4.03 4.83 -9.57
C ASP A 97 3.58 4.01 -8.33
N GLY A 98 2.49 4.46 -7.71
CA GLY A 98 1.88 3.86 -6.53
C GLY A 98 2.61 4.09 -5.21
N LYS A 99 3.81 4.66 -5.20
CA LYS A 99 4.62 4.90 -3.99
C LYS A 99 4.72 6.38 -3.64
N VAL A 100 4.64 6.72 -2.36
CA VAL A 100 4.92 8.10 -1.89
C VAL A 100 6.36 8.48 -2.23
N ASP A 101 6.51 9.64 -2.88
CA ASP A 101 7.80 10.25 -3.17
C ASP A 101 8.04 11.44 -2.24
N PHE A 102 8.79 11.20 -1.16
CA PHE A 102 9.20 12.20 -0.18
C PHE A 102 10.18 13.26 -0.72
N THR A 103 10.69 13.09 -1.93
CA THR A 103 11.62 14.05 -2.56
C THR A 103 10.91 15.01 -3.53
N ALA A 104 9.62 14.80 -3.78
CA ALA A 104 8.88 15.56 -4.77
C ALA A 104 8.74 17.04 -4.39
N ASN A 105 9.07 17.91 -5.32
CA ASN A 105 8.87 19.36 -5.24
C ASN A 105 8.26 19.83 -6.57
N THR A 106 6.93 19.82 -6.65
CA THR A 106 6.18 20.01 -7.91
C THR A 106 4.77 20.52 -7.62
N VAL A 107 3.98 20.77 -8.66
CA VAL A 107 2.53 20.95 -8.56
C VAL A 107 1.87 19.70 -9.15
N ALA A 108 1.01 19.04 -8.39
CA ALA A 108 0.36 17.79 -8.79
C ALA A 108 -1.13 17.81 -8.51
N LYS A 109 -1.89 17.00 -9.24
CA LYS A 109 -3.36 16.98 -9.16
C LYS A 109 -3.92 15.75 -8.43
N ASN A 110 -5.14 15.92 -7.93
CA ASN A 110 -6.08 14.87 -7.61
C ASN A 110 -7.49 15.31 -8.02
N GLU A 111 -8.52 14.55 -7.62
CA GLU A 111 -9.92 14.87 -7.92
C GLU A 111 -10.39 16.22 -7.36
N ASN A 112 -9.71 16.76 -6.36
CA ASN A 112 -10.07 18.01 -5.69
C ASN A 112 -9.37 19.26 -6.27
N GLY A 113 -8.41 19.07 -7.18
CA GLY A 113 -7.67 20.15 -7.84
C GLY A 113 -6.16 19.91 -7.91
N TRP A 114 -5.41 20.97 -8.16
CA TRP A 114 -3.95 20.96 -8.24
C TRP A 114 -3.36 21.62 -6.99
N TRP A 115 -2.30 21.02 -6.46
CA TRP A 115 -1.73 21.34 -5.16
C TRP A 115 -0.22 21.48 -5.26
N LEU A 116 0.34 22.43 -4.51
CA LEU A 116 1.78 22.56 -4.35
C LEU A 116 2.28 21.46 -3.41
N ILE A 117 3.27 20.72 -3.89
CA ILE A 117 3.98 19.67 -3.16
C ILE A 117 5.39 20.18 -2.81
N ARG A 118 5.78 20.06 -1.55
CA ARG A 118 7.14 20.27 -1.06
C ARG A 118 7.57 19.08 -0.22
N GLU A 119 8.75 18.55 -0.49
CA GLU A 119 9.28 17.37 0.22
C GLU A 119 8.25 16.21 0.28
N GLY A 120 7.56 16.00 -0.84
CA GLY A 120 6.52 14.98 -1.00
C GLY A 120 5.18 15.27 -0.35
N LYS A 121 5.02 16.34 0.44
CA LYS A 121 3.76 16.68 1.13
C LYS A 121 3.08 17.90 0.51
N VAL A 122 1.76 17.94 0.54
CA VAL A 122 1.01 19.16 0.19
C VAL A 122 1.30 20.26 1.20
N ASP A 123 1.67 21.44 0.71
CA ASP A 123 1.84 22.64 1.53
C ASP A 123 0.61 23.55 1.41
N PHE A 124 -0.35 23.38 2.32
CA PHE A 124 -1.58 24.18 2.40
C PHE A 124 -1.36 25.64 2.83
N THR A 125 -0.16 26.01 3.26
CA THR A 125 0.15 27.38 3.73
C THR A 125 0.72 28.27 2.63
N ALA A 126 1.04 27.68 1.47
CA ALA A 126 1.75 28.37 0.42
C ALA A 126 0.89 29.42 -0.29
N ASN A 127 1.43 30.62 -0.43
CA ASN A 127 0.94 31.69 -1.31
C ASN A 127 2.11 32.17 -2.16
N THR A 128 2.24 31.61 -3.37
CA THR A 128 3.46 31.73 -4.18
C THR A 128 3.19 31.41 -5.66
N VAL A 129 4.23 31.43 -6.48
CA VAL A 129 4.20 30.90 -7.84
C VAL A 129 5.12 29.69 -7.91
N ALA A 130 4.65 28.59 -8.49
CA ALA A 130 5.40 27.34 -8.60
C ALA A 130 5.26 26.73 -9.99
N LYS A 131 6.21 25.88 -10.39
CA LYS A 131 6.23 25.25 -11.71
C LYS A 131 6.09 23.73 -11.64
N ASN A 132 5.53 23.16 -12.69
CA ASN A 132 5.68 21.74 -13.05
C ASN A 132 5.93 21.62 -14.56
N GLU A 133 5.82 20.42 -15.12
CA GLU A 133 5.96 20.15 -16.56
C GLU A 133 5.00 20.93 -17.46
N ASN A 134 3.85 21.36 -16.93
CA ASN A 134 2.82 22.10 -17.67
C ASN A 134 3.01 23.62 -17.61
N GLY A 135 4.01 24.13 -16.89
CA GLY A 135 4.32 25.55 -16.79
C GLY A 135 4.25 26.09 -15.37
N TRP A 136 4.00 27.40 -15.26
CA TRP A 136 3.94 28.14 -14.01
C TRP A 136 2.51 28.33 -13.53
N TRP A 137 2.32 28.23 -12.22
CA TRP A 137 1.03 28.25 -11.56
C TRP A 137 1.05 29.25 -10.40
N LEU A 138 0.00 30.07 -10.32
CA LEU A 138 -0.27 30.83 -9.11
C LEU A 138 -0.87 29.88 -8.06
N ILE A 139 -0.27 29.87 -6.86
CA ILE A 139 -0.69 29.06 -5.72
C ILE A 139 -1.24 29.99 -4.64
N ARG A 140 -2.46 29.71 -4.17
CA ARG A 140 -3.09 30.34 -3.01
C ARG A 140 -3.56 29.27 -2.04
N GLU A 141 -3.18 29.40 -0.77
CA GLU A 141 -3.49 28.42 0.28
C GLU A 141 -3.13 26.98 -0.14
N GLY A 142 -1.97 26.82 -0.80
CA GLY A 142 -1.46 25.55 -1.31
C GLY A 142 -2.13 25.01 -2.57
N LYS A 143 -3.22 25.62 -3.04
CA LYS A 143 -3.98 25.19 -4.23
C LYS A 143 -3.67 26.08 -5.43
N VAL A 144 -3.65 25.51 -6.63
CA VAL A 144 -3.59 26.30 -7.87
C VAL A 144 -4.84 27.16 -7.99
N ASP A 145 -4.63 28.45 -8.27
CA ASP A 145 -5.67 29.40 -8.60
C ASP A 145 -5.80 29.54 -10.13
N PHE A 146 -6.87 28.98 -10.69
CA PHE A 146 -7.20 29.09 -12.11
C PHE A 146 -7.95 30.37 -12.49
N THR A 147 -8.30 31.22 -11.51
CA THR A 147 -9.02 32.48 -11.76
C THR A 147 -8.11 33.66 -12.06
N ALA A 148 -6.80 33.49 -11.85
CA ALA A 148 -5.81 34.48 -12.21
C ALA A 148 -5.72 34.60 -13.73
N ASN A 149 -6.43 35.59 -14.29
CA ASN A 149 -6.24 36.00 -15.67
C ASN A 149 -4.86 36.68 -15.79
N THR A 150 -4.02 36.15 -16.68
CA THR A 150 -2.80 36.80 -17.18
C THR A 150 -3.12 37.96 -18.09
#